data_AF-A0A954MRH5-F1
#
_entry.id   AF-A0A954MRH5-F1
#
_cell.length_a   1.000
_cell.length_b   1.000
_cell.length_c   1.000
_cell.angle_alpha   90.00
_cell.angle_beta   90.00
_cell.angle_gamma   90.00
#
_symmetry.space_group_name_H-M   'P 1'
#
loop_
_entity.id
_entity.type
_entity.pdbx_description
1 polymer ?
#
loop_
_entity_poly.entity_id
_entity_poly.type
_entity_poly.pdbx_seq_one_letter_code
_entity_poly.pdbx_strand_id
1 'polypeptide(L)'
;LQIAGCHLAYTPPPEQMYPPGFQTSIKVEAVSQGLCGESRPHFFGGVATVVCKLLNQVRPTVAVFGEKDFQQLLVIKRMVRDLDMPVEIVGAPIVREADGLAMSSRNAYLSTDERATAGKLNKIISSMADRLSEGADASDVLNDGRMALESAGVSRVDYLEIRSETDLTPVLYGPIDPAIPAR
;
A
#
# COMPACT_ATOMS: atom_id res chain seq x y z
N LEU A 1 11.79 -19.60 -1.51
CA LEU A 1 13.09 -18.89 -1.48
C LEU A 1 14.17 -19.64 -2.27
N GLN A 2 14.44 -20.91 -1.97
CA GLN A 2 15.47 -21.68 -2.71
C GLN A 2 15.19 -21.79 -4.23
N ILE A 3 13.97 -22.11 -4.64
CA ILE A 3 13.57 -22.14 -6.07
C ILE A 3 13.69 -20.75 -6.72
N ALA A 4 13.53 -19.67 -5.96
CA ALA A 4 13.68 -18.30 -6.43
C ALA A 4 15.15 -17.82 -6.47
N GLY A 5 16.12 -18.71 -6.18
CA GLY A 5 17.54 -18.37 -6.19
C GLY A 5 18.00 -17.49 -5.03
N CYS A 6 17.25 -17.40 -3.93
CA CYS A 6 17.67 -16.60 -2.78
C CYS A 6 18.89 -17.22 -2.09
N HIS A 7 19.96 -16.44 -1.94
CA HIS A 7 21.20 -16.87 -1.27
C HIS A 7 21.08 -16.96 0.25
N LEU A 8 20.22 -16.15 0.87
CA LEU A 8 20.04 -16.05 2.31
C LEU A 8 18.57 -15.79 2.65
N ALA A 9 18.11 -16.34 3.77
CA ALA A 9 16.94 -15.86 4.49
C ALA A 9 17.41 -15.28 5.83
N TYR A 10 17.21 -13.98 6.04
CA TYR A 10 17.54 -13.33 7.32
C TYR A 10 16.31 -13.38 8.24
N THR A 11 16.39 -14.18 9.30
CA THR A 11 15.28 -14.45 10.23
C THR A 11 15.71 -14.17 11.68
N PRO A 12 15.98 -12.90 12.04
CA PRO A 12 16.39 -12.56 13.40
C PRO A 12 15.23 -12.80 14.38
N PRO A 13 15.50 -13.28 15.61
CA PRO A 13 14.47 -13.38 16.63
C PRO A 13 14.10 -11.98 17.17
N PRO A 14 12.91 -11.83 17.80
CA PRO A 14 12.42 -10.54 18.29
C PRO A 14 13.39 -9.83 19.23
N GLU A 15 14.09 -10.54 20.11
CA GLU A 15 15.07 -9.99 21.06
C GLU A 15 16.33 -9.42 20.38
N GLN A 16 16.69 -9.94 19.20
CA GLN A 16 17.76 -9.35 18.39
C GLN A 16 17.29 -8.07 17.71
N MET A 17 16.02 -8.01 17.31
CA MET A 17 15.43 -6.80 16.76
C MET A 17 15.22 -5.75 17.85
N TYR A 18 14.67 -6.14 19.00
CA TYR A 18 14.24 -5.25 20.08
C TYR A 18 14.80 -5.75 21.41
N PRO A 19 16.07 -5.43 21.74
CA PRO A 19 16.66 -5.84 23.00
C PRO A 19 15.95 -5.19 24.19
N PRO A 20 16.06 -5.76 25.41
CA PRO A 20 15.51 -5.16 26.61
C PRO A 20 15.93 -3.69 26.76
N GLY A 21 14.95 -2.80 26.99
CA GLY A 21 15.20 -1.36 27.09
C GLY A 21 15.28 -0.61 25.76
N PHE A 22 14.86 -1.20 24.64
CA PHE A 22 14.75 -0.50 23.36
C PHE A 22 13.79 0.71 23.46
N GLN A 23 14.28 1.90 23.12
CA GLN A 23 13.58 3.19 23.31
C GLN A 23 13.48 4.05 22.04
N THR A 24 14.03 3.60 20.92
CA THR A 24 14.06 4.38 19.67
C THR A 24 12.83 4.11 18.84
N SER A 25 12.20 5.15 18.31
CA SER A 25 11.14 5.03 17.31
C SER A 25 11.33 6.04 16.19
N ILE A 26 10.80 5.72 15.01
CA ILE A 26 10.80 6.61 13.84
C ILE A 26 9.36 6.98 13.55
N LYS A 27 9.09 8.28 13.44
CA LYS A 27 7.79 8.83 13.03
C LYS A 27 7.97 9.53 11.68
N VAL A 28 7.25 9.07 10.67
CA VAL A 28 7.12 9.76 9.38
C VAL A 28 5.77 10.47 9.41
N GLU A 29 5.71 11.78 9.19
CA GLU A 29 4.49 12.56 9.45
C GLU A 29 3.46 12.46 8.31
N ALA A 30 3.35 13.49 7.47
CA ALA A 30 2.22 13.70 6.55
C ALA A 30 1.75 12.45 5.79
N VAL A 31 2.66 11.70 5.16
CA VAL A 31 2.33 10.53 4.33
C VAL A 31 1.79 9.32 5.13
N SER A 32 1.97 9.30 6.46
CA SER A 32 1.42 8.25 7.33
C SER A 32 -0.01 8.53 7.80
N GLN A 33 -0.54 9.73 7.56
CA GLN A 33 -1.85 10.15 8.04
C GLN A 33 -2.96 9.75 7.05
N GLY A 34 -4.18 9.57 7.56
CA GLY A 34 -5.33 9.12 6.78
C GLY A 34 -5.20 7.68 6.25
N LEU A 35 -6.18 7.24 5.47
CA LEU A 35 -6.23 5.89 4.87
C LEU A 35 -6.01 4.80 5.94
N CYS A 36 -5.02 3.92 5.74
CA CYS A 36 -4.67 2.88 6.71
C CYS A 36 -4.19 3.44 8.06
N GLY A 37 -3.63 4.65 8.08
CA GLY A 37 -3.10 5.29 9.29
C GLY A 37 -4.19 5.71 10.29
N GLU A 38 -5.38 6.08 9.80
CA GLU A 38 -6.50 6.50 10.64
C GLU A 38 -7.03 5.33 11.49
N SER A 39 -7.20 4.16 10.86
CA SER A 39 -7.60 2.94 11.57
C SER A 39 -6.48 2.35 12.45
N ARG A 40 -5.23 2.83 12.31
CA ARG A 40 -4.05 2.22 12.94
C ARG A 40 -2.98 3.26 13.34
N PRO A 41 -3.22 4.05 14.42
CA PRO A 41 -2.42 5.23 14.76
C PRO A 41 -0.91 5.02 14.96
N HIS A 42 -0.45 3.80 15.26
CA HIS A 42 0.95 3.47 15.50
C HIS A 42 1.60 2.62 14.40
N PHE A 43 0.82 2.19 13.41
CA PHE A 43 1.25 1.16 12.45
C PHE A 43 2.46 1.59 11.63
N PHE A 44 2.42 2.77 11.02
CA PHE A 44 3.52 3.24 10.18
C PHE A 44 4.78 3.63 10.96
N GLY A 45 4.66 4.03 12.23
CA GLY A 45 5.83 4.24 13.09
C GLY A 45 6.55 2.91 13.38
N GLY A 46 5.80 1.85 13.62
CA GLY A 46 6.34 0.49 13.74
C GLY A 46 7.01 0.02 12.44
N VAL A 47 6.36 0.21 11.29
CA VAL A 47 6.93 -0.12 9.97
C VAL A 47 8.24 0.62 9.73
N ALA A 48 8.25 1.95 9.88
CA ALA A 48 9.45 2.76 9.65
C ALA A 48 10.59 2.29 10.56
N THR A 49 10.30 2.06 11.84
CA THR A 49 11.30 1.60 12.81
C THR A 49 11.89 0.23 12.43
N VAL A 50 11.05 -0.77 12.11
CA VAL A 50 11.55 -2.11 11.78
C VAL A 50 12.31 -2.11 10.44
N VAL A 51 11.80 -1.40 9.43
CA VAL A 51 12.43 -1.33 8.10
C VAL A 51 13.78 -0.63 8.18
N CYS A 52 13.89 0.50 8.90
CA CYS A 52 15.17 1.17 9.12
C CYS A 52 16.22 0.24 9.75
N LYS A 53 15.82 -0.53 10.77
CA LYS A 53 16.71 -1.50 11.42
C LYS A 53 17.15 -2.60 10.45
N LEU A 54 16.22 -3.16 9.67
CA LEU A 54 16.54 -4.19 8.68
C LEU A 54 17.49 -3.67 7.60
N LEU A 55 17.26 -2.47 7.08
CA LEU A 55 18.13 -1.84 6.09
C LEU A 55 19.54 -1.58 6.65
N ASN A 56 19.66 -1.19 7.91
CA ASN A 56 20.96 -0.99 8.56
C ASN A 56 21.71 -2.31 8.84
N GLN A 57 20.99 -3.39 9.12
CA GLN A 57 21.56 -4.72 9.37
C GLN A 57 21.97 -5.43 8.07
N VAL A 58 21.12 -5.38 7.05
CA VAL A 58 21.34 -6.07 5.76
C VAL A 58 22.22 -5.25 4.82
N ARG A 59 22.13 -3.90 4.89
CA ARG A 59 22.84 -2.94 4.01
C ARG A 59 22.68 -3.25 2.52
N PRO A 60 21.43 -3.38 2.01
CA PRO A 60 21.21 -3.64 0.60
C PRO A 60 21.49 -2.37 -0.23
N THR A 61 21.86 -2.55 -1.50
CA THR A 61 21.85 -1.46 -2.48
C THR A 61 20.44 -1.14 -2.96
N VAL A 62 19.58 -2.17 -3.07
CA VAL A 62 18.18 -2.08 -3.50
C VAL A 62 17.30 -2.87 -2.54
N ALA A 63 16.18 -2.28 -2.12
CA ALA A 63 15.13 -2.97 -1.38
C ALA A 63 13.77 -2.85 -2.11
N VAL A 64 13.09 -3.98 -2.28
CA VAL A 64 11.87 -4.10 -3.08
C VAL A 64 10.66 -4.26 -2.17
N PHE A 65 9.63 -3.45 -2.40
CA PHE A 65 8.36 -3.48 -1.65
C PHE A 65 7.18 -3.49 -2.62
N GLY A 66 6.13 -4.24 -2.34
CA GLY A 66 4.95 -4.33 -3.22
C GLY A 66 4.12 -3.05 -3.21
N GLU A 67 3.70 -2.60 -4.40
CA GLU A 67 2.80 -1.45 -4.59
C GLU A 67 1.40 -1.68 -3.98
N LYS A 68 1.05 -2.94 -3.70
CA LYS A 68 -0.21 -3.32 -3.03
C LYS A 68 -0.37 -2.62 -1.67
N ASP A 69 0.73 -2.35 -0.98
CA ASP A 69 0.76 -1.58 0.26
C ASP A 69 1.33 -0.17 -0.03
N PHE A 70 0.70 0.57 -0.96
CA PHE A 70 1.24 1.82 -1.53
C PHE A 70 1.59 2.90 -0.49
N GLN A 71 0.75 3.12 0.51
CA GLN A 71 1.04 4.07 1.60
C GLN A 71 2.29 3.65 2.39
N GLN A 72 2.49 2.34 2.59
CA GLN A 72 3.69 1.81 3.23
C GLN A 72 4.94 2.10 2.39
N LEU A 73 4.85 1.88 1.07
CA LEU A 73 5.94 2.16 0.14
C LEU A 73 6.36 3.64 0.21
N LEU A 74 5.39 4.57 0.23
CA LEU A 74 5.69 5.99 0.31
C LEU A 74 6.26 6.40 1.68
N VAL A 75 5.76 5.83 2.78
CA VAL A 75 6.35 6.02 4.12
C VAL A 75 7.82 5.59 4.12
N ILE A 76 8.15 4.45 3.54
CA ILE A 76 9.52 3.92 3.48
C ILE A 76 10.39 4.78 2.57
N LYS A 77 9.92 5.14 1.37
CA LYS A 77 10.63 6.06 0.45
C LYS A 77 10.95 7.39 1.13
N ARG A 78 9.96 7.96 1.84
CA ARG A 78 10.12 9.22 2.59
C ARG A 78 11.16 9.09 3.69
N MET A 79 11.10 8.02 4.49
CA MET A 79 12.07 7.75 5.56
C MET A 79 13.50 7.60 5.02
N VAL A 80 13.70 6.79 3.98
CA VAL A 80 15.01 6.55 3.38
C VAL A 80 15.64 7.83 2.86
N ARG A 81 14.83 8.66 2.18
CA ARG A 81 15.27 9.96 1.68
C ARG A 81 15.61 10.93 2.81
N ASP A 82 14.73 11.08 3.80
CA ASP A 82 14.89 12.06 4.88
C ASP A 82 16.02 11.71 5.86
N LEU A 83 16.43 10.43 5.92
CA LEU A 83 17.52 9.94 6.76
C LEU A 83 18.81 9.65 5.98
N ASP A 84 18.91 10.15 4.74
CA ASP A 84 20.08 10.02 3.87
C ASP A 84 20.57 8.56 3.72
N MET A 85 19.64 7.60 3.70
CA MET A 85 20.00 6.18 3.67
C MET A 85 20.44 5.79 2.25
N PRO A 86 21.60 5.14 2.07
CA PRO A 86 22.16 4.81 0.75
C PRO A 86 21.54 3.52 0.18
N VAL A 87 20.22 3.49 0.05
CA VAL A 87 19.46 2.36 -0.49
C VAL A 87 18.38 2.85 -1.44
N GLU A 88 18.27 2.20 -2.59
CA GLU A 88 17.18 2.43 -3.54
C GLU A 88 15.93 1.64 -3.12
N ILE A 89 14.78 2.32 -3.06
CA ILE A 89 13.49 1.70 -2.73
C ILE A 89 12.64 1.54 -3.99
N VAL A 90 12.48 0.29 -4.43
CA VAL A 90 11.76 -0.07 -5.66
C VAL A 90 10.36 -0.60 -5.33
N GLY A 91 9.35 -0.07 -6.01
CA GLY A 91 7.98 -0.59 -5.99
C GLY A 91 7.85 -1.77 -6.95
N ALA A 92 7.40 -2.92 -6.46
CA ALA A 92 7.04 -4.07 -7.30
C ALA A 92 5.54 -4.03 -7.63
N PRO A 93 5.13 -4.25 -8.90
CA PRO A 93 3.73 -4.25 -9.29
C PRO A 93 2.87 -5.21 -8.46
N ILE A 94 1.59 -4.89 -8.34
CA ILE A 94 0.63 -5.74 -7.65
C ILE A 94 0.49 -7.07 -8.39
N VAL A 95 0.95 -8.15 -7.77
CA VAL A 95 0.68 -9.51 -8.26
C VAL A 95 -0.77 -9.86 -7.95
N ARG A 96 -1.46 -10.42 -8.94
CA ARG A 96 -2.90 -10.73 -8.88
C ARG A 96 -3.15 -12.20 -9.16
N GLU A 97 -4.20 -12.73 -8.55
CA GLU A 97 -4.79 -14.02 -8.88
C GLU A 97 -5.41 -13.98 -10.29
N ALA A 98 -5.76 -15.14 -10.83
CA ALA A 98 -6.31 -15.27 -12.19
C ALA A 98 -7.58 -14.43 -12.44
N ASP A 99 -8.35 -14.14 -11.39
CA ASP A 99 -9.57 -13.32 -11.47
C ASP A 99 -9.33 -11.82 -11.20
N GLY A 100 -8.07 -11.42 -10.96
CA GLY A 100 -7.66 -10.04 -10.75
C GLY A 100 -7.58 -9.61 -9.28
N LEU A 101 -7.99 -10.46 -8.32
CA LEU A 101 -7.82 -10.14 -6.91
C LEU A 101 -6.33 -9.99 -6.58
N ALA A 102 -5.95 -8.92 -5.87
CA ALA A 102 -4.58 -8.74 -5.40
C ALA A 102 -4.17 -9.90 -4.47
N MET A 103 -3.02 -10.50 -4.73
CA MET A 103 -2.52 -11.60 -3.90
C MET A 103 -2.24 -11.09 -2.48
N SER A 104 -2.78 -11.80 -1.49
CA SER A 104 -2.61 -11.51 -0.08
C SER A 104 -2.76 -12.79 0.72
N SER A 105 -1.91 -13.01 1.71
CA SER A 105 -2.06 -14.15 2.64
C SER A 105 -3.42 -14.14 3.33
N ARG A 106 -3.99 -12.95 3.56
CA ARG A 106 -5.33 -12.77 4.14
C ARG A 106 -6.47 -13.26 3.23
N ASN A 107 -6.23 -13.53 1.95
CA ASN A 107 -7.27 -14.10 1.07
C ASN A 107 -7.71 -15.49 1.57
N ALA A 108 -6.85 -16.20 2.31
CA ALA A 108 -7.16 -17.49 2.93
C ALA A 108 -8.24 -17.41 4.03
N TYR A 109 -8.58 -16.21 4.51
CA TYR A 109 -9.61 -16.01 5.53
C TYR A 109 -11.00 -15.81 4.95
N LEU A 110 -11.10 -15.61 3.63
CA LEU A 110 -12.37 -15.36 2.94
C LEU A 110 -13.11 -16.68 2.76
N SER A 111 -14.41 -16.67 3.04
CA SER A 111 -15.34 -17.69 2.55
C SER A 111 -15.43 -17.66 1.02
N THR A 112 -16.03 -18.69 0.42
CA THR A 112 -16.23 -18.76 -1.04
C THR A 112 -16.96 -17.54 -1.59
N ASP A 113 -18.01 -17.08 -0.89
CA ASP A 113 -18.82 -15.94 -1.33
C ASP A 113 -18.06 -14.62 -1.17
N GLU A 114 -17.37 -14.43 -0.05
CA GLU A 114 -16.52 -13.25 0.16
C GLU A 114 -15.37 -13.19 -0.86
N ARG A 115 -14.80 -14.35 -1.22
CA ARG A 115 -13.73 -14.44 -2.22
C ARG A 115 -14.23 -14.07 -3.62
N ALA A 116 -15.45 -14.49 -3.98
CA ALA A 116 -16.07 -14.10 -5.25
C ALA A 116 -16.35 -12.59 -5.30
N THR A 117 -16.83 -12.00 -4.18
CA THR A 117 -17.01 -10.55 -4.05
C THR A 117 -15.67 -9.81 -4.14
N ALA A 118 -14.64 -10.27 -3.43
CA ALA A 118 -13.31 -9.66 -3.44
C ALA A 118 -12.69 -9.62 -4.85
N GLY A 119 -12.93 -10.65 -5.68
CA GLY A 119 -12.48 -10.68 -7.08
C GLY A 119 -13.02 -9.53 -7.95
N LYS A 120 -14.13 -8.90 -7.54
CA LYS A 120 -14.70 -7.76 -8.26
C LYS A 120 -14.00 -6.44 -7.97
N LEU A 121 -13.26 -6.33 -6.85
CA LEU A 121 -12.64 -5.08 -6.40
C LEU A 121 -11.72 -4.48 -7.44
N ASN A 122 -10.87 -5.30 -8.07
CA ASN A 122 -9.95 -4.82 -9.08
C ASN A 122 -10.68 -4.22 -10.29
N LYS A 123 -11.75 -4.87 -10.76
CA LYS A 123 -12.52 -4.37 -11.91
C LYS A 123 -13.15 -3.01 -11.62
N ILE A 124 -13.67 -2.83 -10.40
CA ILE A 124 -14.25 -1.56 -9.97
C ILE A 124 -13.17 -0.47 -9.91
N ILE A 125 -12.04 -0.76 -9.27
CA ILE A 125 -10.93 0.21 -9.15
C ILE A 125 -10.34 0.56 -10.52
N SER A 126 -10.14 -0.42 -11.41
CA SER A 126 -9.67 -0.17 -12.78
C SER A 126 -10.65 0.70 -13.57
N SER A 127 -11.95 0.42 -13.48
CA SER A 127 -12.96 1.25 -14.14
C SER A 127 -12.99 2.69 -13.61
N MET A 128 -12.72 2.89 -12.31
CA MET A 128 -12.55 4.23 -11.74
C MET A 128 -11.31 4.93 -12.33
N ALA A 129 -10.18 4.24 -12.40
CA ALA A 129 -8.94 4.78 -12.98
C ALA A 129 -9.09 5.14 -14.46
N ASP A 130 -9.76 4.30 -15.25
CA ASP A 130 -10.04 4.56 -16.66
C ASP A 130 -10.86 5.86 -16.82
N ARG A 131 -11.94 6.00 -16.06
CA ARG A 131 -12.79 7.20 -16.10
C ARG A 131 -12.06 8.47 -15.68
N LEU A 132 -11.20 8.40 -14.67
CA LEU A 132 -10.36 9.53 -14.27
C LEU A 132 -9.40 9.93 -15.38
N SER A 133 -8.80 8.93 -16.04
CA SER A 133 -7.89 9.16 -17.17
C SER A 133 -8.61 9.72 -18.41
N GLU A 134 -9.91 9.49 -18.54
CA GLU A 134 -10.78 10.10 -19.55
C GLU A 134 -11.26 11.52 -19.17
N GLY A 135 -10.86 12.03 -17.99
CA GLY A 135 -11.17 13.39 -17.52
C GLY A 135 -12.49 13.49 -16.74
N ALA A 136 -13.05 12.39 -16.24
CA ALA A 136 -14.20 12.46 -15.34
C ALA A 136 -13.86 13.19 -14.03
N ASP A 137 -14.88 13.80 -13.41
CA ASP A 137 -14.72 14.46 -12.11
C ASP A 137 -14.48 13.42 -11.00
N ALA A 138 -13.51 13.71 -10.13
CA ALA A 138 -13.12 12.82 -9.04
C ALA A 138 -14.29 12.49 -8.09
N SER A 139 -15.18 13.44 -7.81
CA SER A 139 -16.31 13.23 -6.90
C SER A 139 -17.36 12.28 -7.49
N ASP A 140 -17.65 12.40 -8.78
CA ASP A 140 -18.56 11.50 -9.49
C ASP A 140 -17.99 10.06 -9.53
N VAL A 141 -16.70 9.93 -9.85
CA VAL A 141 -16.02 8.62 -9.87
C VAL A 141 -16.04 7.96 -8.48
N LEU A 142 -15.83 8.73 -7.40
CA LEU A 142 -15.91 8.22 -6.04
C LEU A 142 -17.32 7.75 -5.66
N ASN A 143 -18.34 8.53 -5.99
CA ASN A 143 -19.73 8.18 -5.71
C ASN A 143 -20.14 6.90 -6.45
N ASP A 144 -19.83 6.80 -7.74
CA ASP A 144 -20.11 5.62 -8.55
C ASP A 144 -19.32 4.39 -8.08
N GLY A 145 -18.05 4.58 -7.70
CA GLY A 145 -17.23 3.52 -7.12
C GLY A 145 -17.83 2.94 -5.84
N ARG A 146 -18.37 3.78 -4.95
CA ARG A 146 -19.06 3.33 -3.73
C ARG A 146 -20.31 2.52 -4.05
N MET A 147 -21.16 3.01 -4.95
CA MET A 147 -22.35 2.27 -5.39
C MET A 147 -21.99 0.93 -6.06
N ALA A 148 -20.90 0.89 -6.83
CA ALA A 148 -20.41 -0.33 -7.46
C ALA A 148 -19.91 -1.36 -6.44
N LEU A 149 -19.20 -0.91 -5.39
CA LEU A 149 -18.76 -1.79 -4.29
C LEU A 149 -19.94 -2.38 -3.52
N GLU A 150 -20.93 -1.55 -3.18
CA GLU A 150 -22.15 -1.99 -2.49
C GLU A 150 -22.92 -3.00 -3.35
N SER A 151 -23.14 -2.68 -4.62
CA SER A 151 -23.81 -3.57 -5.59
C SER A 151 -23.05 -4.88 -5.83
N ALA A 152 -21.73 -4.87 -5.67
CA ALA A 152 -20.88 -6.05 -5.80
C ALA A 152 -21.00 -7.00 -4.60
N GLY A 153 -21.57 -6.55 -3.47
CA GLY A 153 -21.75 -7.31 -2.23
C GLY A 153 -20.74 -6.97 -1.13
N VAL A 154 -20.02 -5.85 -1.24
CA VAL A 154 -19.10 -5.39 -0.18
C VAL A 154 -19.91 -4.85 0.98
N SER A 155 -19.94 -5.60 2.09
CA SER A 155 -20.79 -5.29 3.27
C SER A 155 -20.38 -4.04 4.03
N ARG A 156 -19.08 -3.70 4.01
CA ARG A 156 -18.52 -2.52 4.66
C ARG A 156 -17.30 -2.04 3.89
N VAL A 157 -17.34 -0.78 3.48
CA VAL A 157 -16.19 -0.07 2.89
C VAL A 157 -15.55 0.78 3.97
N ASP A 158 -14.32 0.45 4.38
CA ASP A 158 -13.59 1.27 5.36
C ASP A 158 -13.23 2.64 4.78
N TYR A 159 -12.74 2.68 3.53
CA TYR A 159 -12.58 3.90 2.75
C TYR A 159 -12.52 3.58 1.25
N LEU A 160 -12.79 4.60 0.43
CA LEU A 160 -12.55 4.64 -1.02
C LEU A 160 -12.14 6.07 -1.35
N GLU A 161 -10.93 6.26 -1.88
CA GLU A 161 -10.26 7.55 -1.93
C GLU A 161 -9.45 7.67 -3.23
N ILE A 162 -9.43 8.87 -3.82
CA ILE A 162 -8.53 9.23 -4.92
C ILE A 162 -7.48 10.15 -4.33
N ARG A 163 -6.20 9.77 -4.49
CA ARG A 163 -5.07 10.44 -3.85
C ARG A 163 -3.98 10.75 -4.88
N SER A 164 -3.26 11.85 -4.65
CA SER A 164 -2.03 12.14 -5.37
C SER A 164 -1.00 11.02 -5.15
N GLU A 165 -0.38 10.55 -6.23
CA GLU A 165 0.61 9.47 -6.17
C GLU A 165 1.87 9.85 -5.36
N THR A 166 2.22 11.14 -5.34
CA THR A 166 3.49 11.61 -4.79
C THR A 166 3.46 11.81 -3.28
N ASP A 167 2.32 12.23 -2.73
CA ASP A 167 2.19 12.67 -1.34
C ASP A 167 0.91 12.21 -0.62
N LEU A 168 0.02 11.50 -1.31
CA LEU A 168 -1.28 11.02 -0.81
C LEU A 168 -2.25 12.13 -0.38
N THR A 169 -2.06 13.35 -0.87
CA THR A 169 -3.05 14.42 -0.68
C THR A 169 -4.38 14.04 -1.35
N PRO A 170 -5.53 14.34 -0.72
CA PRO A 170 -6.85 14.08 -1.31
C PRO A 170 -7.06 14.82 -2.63
N VAL A 171 -7.64 14.13 -3.61
CA VAL A 171 -8.15 14.75 -4.84
C VAL A 171 -9.67 14.62 -4.83
N LEU A 172 -10.34 15.73 -4.52
CA LEU A 172 -11.79 15.72 -4.21
C LEU A 172 -12.66 16.27 -5.33
N TYR A 173 -12.13 17.11 -6.22
CA TYR A 173 -12.88 17.81 -7.25
C TYR A 173 -12.02 18.06 -8.49
N GLY A 174 -12.68 18.27 -9.61
CA GLY A 174 -12.08 18.69 -10.87
C GLY A 174 -11.86 17.52 -11.82
N PRO A 175 -11.93 17.75 -13.15
CA PRO A 175 -11.44 16.78 -14.10
C PRO A 175 -9.95 16.55 -13.82
N ILE A 176 -9.56 15.29 -13.72
CA ILE A 176 -8.14 14.95 -13.65
C ILE A 176 -7.53 15.25 -15.01
N ASP A 177 -6.34 15.87 -15.01
CA ASP A 177 -5.58 16.07 -16.24
C ASP A 177 -5.39 14.71 -16.94
N PRO A 178 -5.95 14.50 -18.14
CA PRO A 178 -5.81 13.24 -18.87
C PRO A 178 -4.35 12.86 -19.16
N ALA A 179 -3.42 13.82 -19.07
CA ALA A 179 -1.99 13.57 -19.19
C ALA A 179 -1.39 12.87 -17.95
N ILE A 180 -2.11 12.84 -16.83
CA ILE A 180 -1.70 12.16 -15.59
C ILE A 180 -2.49 10.84 -15.52
N PRO A 181 -1.87 9.69 -15.84
CA PRO A 181 -2.57 8.42 -15.79
C PRO A 181 -2.96 8.07 -14.35
N ALA A 182 -4.24 7.75 -14.13
CA ALA A 182 -4.70 7.18 -12.88
C ALA A 182 -4.40 5.67 -12.85
N ARG A 183 -4.09 5.13 -11.67
CA ARG A 183 -3.77 3.70 -11.47
C ARG A 183 -4.21 3.17 -10.12
#